data_AF-A0A963I830-F1
#
_entry.id   AF-A0A963I830-F1
#
_cell.length_a   1.000
_cell.length_b   1.000
_cell.length_c   1.000
_cell.angle_alpha   90.00
_cell.angle_beta   90.00
_cell.angle_gamma   90.00
#
_symmetry.space_group_name_H-M   'P 1'
#
loop_
_entity.id
_entity.type
_entity.pdbx_description
1 polymer ?
#
loop_
_entity_poly.entity_id
_entity_poly.type
_entity_poly.pdbx_seq_one_letter_code
_entity_poly.pdbx_strand_id
1 'polypeptide(L)'
;MSRPPVAMIASAALVLIATTAGCASPPTGGGEAGVDDPLVASGVDRDATLAAFSVCHGYGCAALHLIGLSPAQQRQLRALFDPPPSSASEERDRIAHAIAYLEKVTGERLGTSADRARTPYTGGDLDQLDCVDESINTSTYLHMLKQAGLLRWHGVSAPARRYRFLNFGVHYTAVILEQVSIATDTAYAVDAWFHPNGAAPEIVELGRWRRGWMPGD
;
A
#
# COMPACT_ATOMS: atom_id res chain seq x y z
N MET A 1 -40.21 -76.52 27.44
CA MET A 1 -38.87 -76.46 26.80
C MET A 1 -38.35 -75.06 27.02
N SER A 2 -37.46 -74.93 28.00
CA SER A 2 -37.01 -73.67 28.58
C SER A 2 -35.50 -73.60 28.33
N ARG A 3 -35.02 -72.54 27.66
CA ARG A 3 -33.59 -72.21 27.58
C ARG A 3 -33.39 -70.79 28.12
N PRO A 4 -32.33 -70.56 28.91
CA PRO A 4 -32.15 -69.33 29.69
C PRO A 4 -31.57 -68.19 28.85
N PRO A 5 -31.60 -66.93 29.33
CA PRO A 5 -30.94 -65.82 28.64
C PRO A 5 -29.43 -65.87 28.87
N VAL A 6 -28.67 -65.64 27.80
CA VAL A 6 -27.22 -65.46 27.85
C VAL A 6 -26.93 -64.01 28.23
N ALA A 7 -26.22 -63.82 29.35
CA ALA A 7 -25.72 -62.53 29.78
C ALA A 7 -24.59 -62.07 28.83
N MET A 8 -24.76 -60.93 28.15
CA MET A 8 -23.67 -60.24 27.48
C MET A 8 -22.86 -59.43 28.50
N ILE A 9 -21.59 -59.78 28.64
CA ILE A 9 -20.59 -59.02 29.38
C ILE A 9 -20.16 -57.87 28.47
N ALA A 10 -20.49 -56.63 28.85
CA ALA A 10 -20.01 -55.43 28.18
C ALA A 10 -18.58 -55.12 28.68
N SER A 11 -17.57 -55.42 27.86
CA SER A 11 -16.20 -54.94 28.08
C SER A 11 -16.13 -53.44 27.80
N ALA A 12 -15.94 -52.63 28.85
CA ALA A 12 -15.64 -51.22 28.71
C ALA A 12 -14.20 -51.06 28.18
N ALA A 13 -14.06 -50.74 26.90
CA ALA A 13 -12.79 -50.30 26.33
C ALA A 13 -12.53 -48.84 26.75
N LEU A 14 -11.53 -48.64 27.60
CA LEU A 14 -11.03 -47.33 28.01
C LEU A 14 -10.29 -46.70 26.81
N VAL A 15 -10.97 -45.80 26.09
CA VAL A 15 -10.33 -44.96 25.05
C VAL A 15 -9.54 -43.87 25.77
N LEU A 16 -8.21 -44.04 25.84
CA LEU A 16 -7.31 -42.94 26.18
C LEU A 16 -7.33 -41.93 25.03
N ILE A 17 -8.03 -40.81 25.23
CA ILE A 17 -7.94 -39.64 24.36
C ILE A 17 -6.59 -38.99 24.67
N ALA A 18 -5.58 -39.28 23.85
CA ALA A 18 -4.34 -38.51 23.83
C ALA A 18 -4.67 -37.14 23.22
N THR A 19 -4.98 -36.15 24.06
CA THR A 19 -5.02 -34.76 23.65
C THR A 19 -3.58 -34.34 23.35
N THR A 20 -3.18 -34.41 22.09
CA THR A 20 -2.02 -33.66 21.61
C THR A 20 -2.38 -32.19 21.78
N ALA A 21 -1.92 -31.59 22.87
CA ALA A 21 -1.79 -30.15 22.97
C ALA A 21 -0.75 -29.75 21.91
N GLY A 22 -1.22 -29.59 20.68
CA GLY A 22 -0.46 -28.96 19.63
C GLY A 22 -0.13 -27.57 20.13
N CYS A 23 1.14 -27.30 20.39
CA CYS A 23 1.63 -25.95 20.54
C CYS A 23 1.24 -25.21 19.26
N ALA A 24 0.19 -24.42 19.32
CA ALA A 24 -0.10 -23.44 18.30
C ALA A 24 1.05 -22.43 18.36
N SER A 25 2.03 -22.59 17.47
CA SER A 25 3.00 -21.53 17.22
C SER A 25 2.22 -20.29 16.77
N PRO A 26 2.51 -19.10 17.31
CA PRO A 26 1.94 -17.87 16.76
C PRO A 26 2.36 -17.76 15.28
N PRO A 27 1.57 -17.10 14.42
CA PRO A 27 1.96 -16.88 13.04
C PRO A 27 3.27 -16.08 13.03
N THR A 28 4.38 -16.72 12.68
CA THR A 28 5.65 -16.07 12.41
C THR A 28 5.62 -15.51 10.98
N GLY A 29 4.94 -14.39 10.81
CA GLY A 29 5.15 -13.44 9.71
C GLY A 29 5.73 -12.17 10.33
N GLY A 30 7.06 -12.05 10.39
CA GLY A 30 7.74 -10.94 11.05
C GLY A 30 7.53 -9.60 10.33
N GLY A 31 6.94 -8.62 11.02
CA GLY A 31 6.84 -7.21 10.56
C GLY A 31 8.20 -6.51 10.44
N GLU A 32 8.34 -5.36 9.77
CA GLU A 32 7.35 -4.31 9.49
C GLU A 32 7.49 -3.71 8.06
N ALA A 33 6.52 -3.99 7.19
CA ALA A 33 6.27 -3.16 6.02
C ALA A 33 5.55 -1.87 6.46
N GLY A 34 6.18 -0.73 6.20
CA GLY A 34 5.69 0.62 6.46
C GLY A 34 4.98 0.87 7.81
N VAL A 35 5.78 0.92 8.88
CA VAL A 35 5.40 1.30 10.26
C VAL A 35 4.29 2.36 10.29
N ASP A 36 3.15 2.03 10.90
CA ASP A 36 2.00 2.94 11.08
C ASP A 36 2.42 4.18 11.90
N ASP A 37 2.86 5.24 11.23
CA ASP A 37 2.91 6.58 11.79
C ASP A 37 1.50 7.18 11.70
N PRO A 38 0.83 7.48 12.83
CA PRO A 38 -0.54 7.98 12.80
C PRO A 38 -0.72 9.25 11.97
N LEU A 39 0.33 10.07 11.82
CA LEU A 39 0.26 11.32 11.06
C LEU A 39 -0.13 11.05 9.59
N VAL A 40 0.56 10.11 8.94
CA VAL A 40 0.33 9.80 7.53
C VAL A 40 -0.75 8.72 7.38
N ALA A 41 -0.71 7.69 8.23
CA ALA A 41 -1.61 6.55 8.10
C ALA A 41 -3.10 6.91 8.30
N SER A 42 -3.41 7.95 9.09
CA SER A 42 -4.79 8.41 9.31
C SER A 42 -5.37 9.20 8.13
N GLY A 43 -4.51 9.81 7.30
CA GLY A 43 -4.94 10.54 6.11
C GLY A 43 -5.22 9.63 4.89
N VAL A 44 -4.77 8.38 4.92
CA VAL A 44 -4.95 7.44 3.80
C VAL A 44 -6.40 6.99 3.71
N ASP A 45 -7.06 7.28 2.60
CA ASP A 45 -8.37 6.74 2.27
C ASP A 45 -8.23 5.30 1.73
N ARG A 46 -8.41 4.34 2.64
CA ARG A 46 -8.31 2.90 2.37
C ARG A 46 -9.56 2.36 1.64
N ASP A 47 -10.65 3.13 1.68
CA ASP A 47 -11.93 2.83 1.06
C ASP A 47 -12.08 3.48 -0.32
N ALA A 48 -11.04 4.16 -0.81
CA ALA A 48 -10.98 4.87 -2.07
C ALA A 48 -11.39 4.01 -3.29
N THR A 49 -12.26 4.57 -4.13
CA THR A 49 -12.70 4.00 -5.40
C THR A 49 -12.39 4.94 -6.55
N LEU A 50 -12.43 4.45 -7.80
CA LEU A 50 -12.23 5.30 -8.99
C LEU A 50 -13.23 6.47 -9.08
N ALA A 51 -14.40 6.35 -8.46
CA ALA A 51 -15.45 7.35 -8.46
C ALA A 51 -15.40 8.31 -7.27
N ALA A 52 -14.68 7.96 -6.20
CA ALA A 52 -14.60 8.74 -4.97
C ALA A 52 -13.34 8.35 -4.19
N PHE A 53 -12.41 9.29 -4.02
CA PHE A 53 -11.18 9.16 -3.24
C PHE A 53 -10.72 10.53 -2.71
N SER A 54 -10.05 10.54 -1.56
CA SER A 54 -9.50 11.76 -0.99
C SER A 54 -8.15 12.17 -1.58
N VAL A 55 -7.88 13.47 -1.65
CA VAL A 55 -6.59 14.05 -2.05
C VAL A 55 -6.20 15.16 -1.08
N CYS A 56 -5.01 15.02 -0.50
CA CYS A 56 -4.34 16.00 0.35
C CYS A 56 -3.48 16.97 -0.47
N HIS A 57 -3.39 18.22 -0.04
CA HIS A 57 -2.38 19.17 -0.51
C HIS A 57 -2.16 20.32 0.49
N GLY A 58 -1.18 21.19 0.19
CA GLY A 58 -0.94 22.39 0.99
C GLY A 58 0.02 22.19 2.16
N TYR A 59 0.84 21.14 2.12
CA TYR A 59 1.78 20.70 3.14
C TYR A 59 1.10 20.13 4.40
N GLY A 60 1.53 18.94 4.80
CA GLY A 60 0.99 18.23 5.97
C GLY A 60 -0.50 17.91 5.88
N CYS A 61 -1.07 17.81 4.68
CA CYS A 61 -2.49 17.67 4.38
C CYS A 61 -3.34 18.82 4.96
N ALA A 62 -2.91 20.06 4.77
CA ALA A 62 -3.66 21.25 5.20
C ALA A 62 -5.03 21.38 4.49
N ALA A 63 -5.15 20.88 3.27
CA ALA A 63 -6.38 20.81 2.50
C ALA A 63 -6.66 19.37 2.07
N LEU A 64 -7.91 18.91 2.28
CA LEU A 64 -8.38 17.57 1.92
C LEU A 64 -9.63 17.67 1.04
N HIS A 65 -9.58 17.06 -0.14
CA HIS A 65 -10.67 17.11 -1.12
C HIS A 65 -11.13 15.70 -1.49
N LEU A 66 -12.45 15.46 -1.46
CA LEU A 66 -13.04 14.25 -2.03
C LEU A 66 -13.34 14.49 -3.51
N ILE A 67 -12.68 13.75 -4.39
CA ILE A 67 -12.87 13.83 -5.84
C ILE A 67 -13.09 12.45 -6.46
N GLY A 68 -13.40 12.42 -7.75
CA GLY A 68 -13.57 11.19 -8.51
C GLY A 68 -13.12 11.36 -9.96
N LEU A 69 -12.66 10.26 -10.56
CA LEU A 69 -12.30 10.22 -11.97
C LEU A 69 -13.57 10.21 -12.83
N SER A 70 -13.56 11.02 -13.90
CA SER A 70 -14.58 10.93 -14.94
C SER A 70 -14.55 9.55 -15.63
N PRO A 71 -15.63 9.11 -16.30
CA PRO A 71 -15.63 7.84 -17.02
C PRO A 71 -14.51 7.72 -18.06
N ALA A 72 -14.11 8.83 -18.70
CA ALA A 72 -12.99 8.85 -19.62
C ALA A 72 -11.65 8.62 -18.90
N GLN A 73 -11.45 9.29 -17.75
CA GLN A 73 -10.25 9.12 -16.95
C GLN A 73 -10.13 7.72 -16.35
N GLN A 74 -11.25 7.13 -15.92
CA GLN A 74 -11.28 5.74 -15.45
C GLN A 74 -10.87 4.75 -16.55
N ARG A 75 -11.32 4.96 -17.79
CA ARG A 75 -10.90 4.12 -18.93
C ARG A 75 -9.42 4.28 -19.23
N GLN A 76 -8.89 5.50 -19.21
CA GLN A 76 -7.46 5.76 -19.42
C GLN A 76 -6.60 5.07 -18.35
N LEU A 77 -6.98 5.20 -17.07
CA LEU A 77 -6.28 4.52 -15.99
C LEU A 77 -6.29 2.99 -16.14
N ARG A 78 -7.46 2.41 -16.46
CA ARG A 78 -7.57 0.95 -16.69
C ARG A 78 -6.74 0.48 -17.88
N ALA A 79 -6.63 1.29 -18.93
CA ALA A 79 -5.83 0.95 -20.11
C ALA A 79 -4.32 0.78 -19.80
N LEU A 80 -3.79 1.42 -18.74
CA LEU A 80 -2.41 1.19 -18.28
C LEU A 80 -2.17 -0.24 -17.78
N PHE A 81 -3.24 -0.95 -17.40
CA PHE A 81 -3.21 -2.31 -16.89
C PHE A 81 -3.74 -3.34 -17.89
N ASP A 82 -3.98 -2.96 -19.15
CA ASP A 82 -4.50 -3.85 -20.20
C ASP A 82 -3.45 -4.05 -21.33
N PRO A 83 -3.01 -5.29 -21.63
CA PRO A 83 -3.35 -6.55 -20.95
C PRO A 83 -2.76 -6.60 -19.52
N PRO A 84 -3.27 -7.44 -18.60
CA PRO A 84 -2.76 -7.51 -17.22
C PRO A 84 -1.24 -7.74 -17.14
N PRO A 85 -0.54 -7.16 -16.15
CA PRO A 85 0.91 -7.33 -16.01
C PRO A 85 1.29 -8.81 -15.86
N SER A 86 2.33 -9.21 -16.56
CA SER A 86 2.84 -10.59 -16.61
C SER A 86 3.84 -10.90 -15.49
N SER A 87 4.35 -9.88 -14.80
CA SER A 87 5.28 -10.00 -13.67
C SER A 87 5.10 -8.89 -12.65
N ALA A 88 5.64 -9.08 -11.43
CA ALA A 88 5.69 -8.04 -10.42
C ALA A 88 6.48 -6.80 -10.87
N SER A 89 7.61 -6.99 -11.56
CA SER A 89 8.38 -5.86 -12.10
C SER A 89 7.55 -5.02 -13.06
N GLU A 90 6.84 -5.66 -13.99
CA GLU A 90 5.99 -4.96 -14.95
C GLU A 90 4.81 -4.26 -14.26
N GLU A 91 4.25 -4.85 -13.20
CA GLU A 91 3.22 -4.20 -12.40
C GLU A 91 3.74 -2.93 -11.71
N ARG A 92 4.98 -2.95 -11.18
CA ARG A 92 5.61 -1.74 -10.62
C ARG A 92 5.74 -0.64 -11.67
N ASP A 93 6.21 -0.97 -12.86
CA ASP A 93 6.31 0.01 -13.96
C ASP A 93 4.94 0.63 -14.29
N ARG A 94 3.88 -0.18 -14.30
CA ARG A 94 2.51 0.29 -14.56
C ARG A 94 1.92 1.09 -13.39
N ILE A 95 2.22 0.71 -12.16
CA ILE A 95 1.91 1.50 -10.96
C ILE A 95 2.55 2.89 -11.09
N ALA A 96 3.82 2.97 -11.46
CA ALA A 96 4.50 4.26 -11.60
C ALA A 96 3.80 5.18 -12.62
N HIS A 97 3.44 4.65 -13.80
CA HIS A 97 2.67 5.40 -14.79
C HIS A 97 1.26 5.77 -14.31
N ALA A 98 0.61 4.90 -13.53
CA ALA A 98 -0.71 5.15 -12.97
C ALA A 98 -0.70 6.28 -11.93
N ILE A 99 0.29 6.31 -11.04
CA ILE A 99 0.48 7.39 -10.06
C ILE A 99 0.75 8.71 -10.78
N ALA A 100 1.67 8.72 -11.74
CA ALA A 100 1.94 9.90 -12.58
C ALA A 100 0.70 10.43 -13.31
N TYR A 101 -0.15 9.52 -13.82
CA TYR A 101 -1.40 9.90 -14.46
C TYR A 101 -2.40 10.51 -13.46
N LEU A 102 -2.53 9.89 -12.28
CA LEU A 102 -3.44 10.36 -11.24
C LEU A 102 -3.02 11.74 -10.74
N GLU A 103 -1.74 11.97 -10.48
CA GLU A 103 -1.20 13.28 -10.10
C GLU A 103 -1.48 14.38 -11.12
N LYS A 104 -1.42 14.08 -12.42
CA LYS A 104 -1.81 15.05 -13.46
C LYS A 104 -3.29 15.39 -13.35
N VAL A 105 -4.14 14.37 -13.23
CA VAL A 105 -5.59 14.54 -13.13
C VAL A 105 -5.98 15.32 -11.88
N THR A 106 -5.38 15.01 -10.73
CA THR A 106 -5.67 15.70 -9.47
C THR A 106 -5.04 17.09 -9.46
N GLY A 107 -3.83 17.24 -9.99
CA GLY A 107 -3.14 18.51 -10.15
C GLY A 107 -3.92 19.53 -10.96
N GLU A 108 -4.42 19.13 -12.12
CA GLU A 108 -5.26 19.99 -12.97
C GLU A 108 -6.56 20.41 -12.27
N ARG A 109 -7.13 19.52 -11.44
CA ARG A 109 -8.41 19.76 -10.77
C ARG A 109 -8.28 20.63 -9.53
N LEU A 110 -7.21 20.45 -8.77
CA LEU A 110 -7.01 21.06 -7.45
C LEU A 110 -6.03 22.24 -7.49
N GLY A 111 -5.41 22.51 -8.64
CA GLY A 111 -4.47 23.60 -8.81
C GLY A 111 -3.05 23.27 -8.34
N THR A 112 -2.69 21.99 -8.21
CA THR A 112 -1.36 21.53 -7.78
C THR A 112 -0.48 21.07 -8.96
N SER A 113 -0.86 21.36 -10.21
CA SER A 113 -0.04 21.04 -11.40
C SER A 113 1.36 21.68 -11.40
N ALA A 114 1.57 22.72 -10.59
CA ALA A 114 2.86 23.40 -10.43
C ALA A 114 3.67 22.86 -9.25
N ASP A 115 3.26 21.75 -8.63
CA ASP A 115 4.02 21.11 -7.57
C ASP A 115 5.44 20.75 -8.02
N ARG A 116 6.40 21.04 -7.14
CA ARG A 116 7.83 21.01 -7.44
C ARG A 116 8.45 19.74 -6.86
N ALA A 117 9.45 19.22 -7.57
CA ALA A 117 10.30 18.17 -7.05
C ALA A 117 10.91 18.57 -5.71
N ARG A 118 10.90 17.63 -4.76
CA ARG A 118 11.65 17.72 -3.50
C ARG A 118 11.28 18.93 -2.64
N THR A 119 10.02 19.36 -2.70
CA THR A 119 9.44 20.40 -1.84
C THR A 119 9.81 20.14 -0.38
N PRO A 120 10.46 21.10 0.28
CA PRO A 120 10.74 20.96 1.71
C PRO A 120 9.43 21.08 2.50
N TYR A 121 9.41 20.56 3.71
CA TYR A 121 8.32 20.78 4.67
C TYR A 121 8.36 22.24 5.17
N THR A 122 8.01 23.19 4.31
CA THR A 122 7.96 24.62 4.60
C THR A 122 6.55 25.10 4.34
N GLY A 123 5.66 24.89 5.32
CA GLY A 123 4.21 25.14 5.29
C GLY A 123 3.75 26.37 4.47
N GLY A 124 2.53 26.30 3.89
CA GLY A 124 1.79 27.47 3.41
C GLY A 124 1.46 27.56 1.91
N ASP A 125 2.00 26.71 1.04
CA ASP A 125 1.74 26.78 -0.40
C ASP A 125 0.67 25.77 -0.82
N LEU A 126 -0.57 26.24 -1.03
CA LEU A 126 -1.71 25.38 -1.40
C LEU A 126 -1.57 24.71 -2.78
N ASP A 127 -0.67 25.18 -3.63
CA ASP A 127 -0.39 24.61 -4.96
C ASP A 127 0.78 23.60 -4.94
N GLN A 128 1.31 23.25 -3.76
CA GLN A 128 2.42 22.32 -3.57
C GLN A 128 2.02 21.12 -2.70
N LEU A 129 2.82 20.06 -2.82
CA LEU A 129 2.68 18.78 -2.13
C LEU A 129 4.00 18.45 -1.43
N ASP A 130 4.01 18.24 -0.11
CA ASP A 130 5.20 17.74 0.58
C ASP A 130 5.22 16.21 0.65
N CYS A 131 6.24 15.64 1.30
CA CYS A 131 6.33 14.19 1.45
C CYS A 131 5.15 13.56 2.21
N VAL A 132 4.42 14.31 3.05
CA VAL A 132 3.23 13.82 3.75
C VAL A 132 2.05 13.79 2.79
N ASP A 133 1.80 14.87 2.07
CA ASP A 133 0.76 14.95 1.04
C ASP A 133 0.95 13.84 0.00
N GLU A 134 2.17 13.74 -0.55
CA GLU A 134 2.52 12.75 -1.58
C GLU A 134 2.36 11.32 -1.08
N SER A 135 2.75 11.04 0.16
CA SER A 135 2.59 9.70 0.75
C SER A 135 1.13 9.33 0.97
N ILE A 136 0.32 10.27 1.48
CA ILE A 136 -1.12 10.04 1.68
C ILE A 136 -1.82 9.82 0.34
N ASN A 137 -1.56 10.68 -0.64
CA ASN A 137 -2.16 10.62 -1.97
C ASN A 137 -1.76 9.33 -2.68
N THR A 138 -0.48 9.01 -2.73
CA THR A 138 0.02 7.80 -3.38
C THR A 138 -0.54 6.55 -2.71
N SER A 139 -0.58 6.48 -1.37
CA SER A 139 -1.20 5.35 -0.66
C SER A 139 -2.69 5.23 -0.97
N THR A 140 -3.42 6.35 -1.02
CA THR A 140 -4.83 6.37 -1.39
C THR A 140 -5.04 5.87 -2.82
N TYR A 141 -4.21 6.31 -3.77
CA TYR A 141 -4.24 5.84 -5.15
C TYR A 141 -3.95 4.34 -5.26
N LEU A 142 -2.99 3.82 -4.50
CA LEU A 142 -2.68 2.39 -4.48
C LEU A 142 -3.85 1.56 -3.92
N HIS A 143 -4.51 2.03 -2.86
CA HIS A 143 -5.73 1.41 -2.36
C HIS A 143 -6.84 1.42 -3.41
N MET A 144 -7.02 2.54 -4.10
CA MET A 144 -7.97 2.67 -5.20
C MET A 144 -7.68 1.71 -6.37
N LEU A 145 -6.41 1.56 -6.78
CA LEU A 145 -5.99 0.60 -7.81
C LEU A 145 -6.27 -0.85 -7.37
N LYS A 146 -5.97 -1.17 -6.10
CA LYS A 146 -6.27 -2.48 -5.50
C LYS A 146 -7.77 -2.77 -5.52
N GLN A 147 -8.60 -1.83 -5.08
CA GLN A 147 -10.05 -1.98 -5.09
C GLN A 147 -10.62 -2.13 -6.51
N ALA A 148 -10.03 -1.45 -7.49
CA ALA A 148 -10.41 -1.55 -8.89
C ALA A 148 -9.99 -2.88 -9.56
N GLY A 149 -9.30 -3.75 -8.83
CA GLY A 149 -8.79 -5.05 -9.32
C GLY A 149 -7.60 -4.93 -10.25
N LEU A 150 -6.85 -3.81 -10.20
CA LEU A 150 -5.75 -3.52 -11.11
C LEU A 150 -4.40 -4.03 -10.61
N LEU A 151 -4.28 -4.37 -9.32
CA LEU A 151 -3.08 -4.95 -8.73
C LEU A 151 -3.25 -6.46 -8.56
N ARG A 152 -2.36 -7.23 -9.19
CA ARG A 152 -2.30 -8.69 -9.19
C ARG A 152 -1.09 -9.20 -8.40
N TRP A 153 0.04 -8.51 -8.49
CA TRP A 153 1.31 -8.95 -7.91
C TRP A 153 1.61 -8.28 -6.58
N HIS A 154 0.96 -7.17 -6.27
CA HIS A 154 1.21 -6.41 -5.04
C HIS A 154 -0.01 -6.18 -4.17
N GLY A 155 0.20 -6.28 -2.85
CA GLY A 155 -0.65 -5.66 -1.84
C GLY A 155 -0.22 -4.22 -1.55
N VAL A 156 -1.02 -3.51 -0.76
CA VAL A 156 -0.70 -2.17 -0.25
C VAL A 156 -0.50 -2.29 1.25
N SER A 157 0.59 -1.70 1.75
CA SER A 157 0.92 -1.63 3.18
C SER A 157 0.71 -0.21 3.69
N ALA A 158 0.77 -0.04 5.01
CA ALA A 158 0.87 1.27 5.61
C ALA A 158 2.11 2.04 5.10
N PRO A 159 2.09 3.39 5.09
CA PRO A 159 3.22 4.21 4.64
C PRO A 159 4.48 3.97 5.48
N ALA A 160 5.66 4.07 4.87
CA ALA A 160 6.93 4.00 5.58
C ALA A 160 7.48 5.38 5.91
N ARG A 161 8.32 5.43 6.95
CA ARG A 161 9.13 6.61 7.29
C ARG A 161 10.62 6.28 7.33
N ARG A 162 11.47 7.27 7.07
CA ARG A 162 12.91 7.25 7.36
C ARG A 162 13.37 8.59 7.93
N TYR A 163 14.45 8.56 8.71
CA TYR A 163 15.12 9.76 9.21
C TYR A 163 16.31 10.08 8.31
N ARG A 164 16.38 11.30 7.77
CA ARG A 164 17.52 11.74 6.95
C ARG A 164 18.57 12.43 7.83
N PHE A 165 19.62 11.69 8.20
CA PHE A 165 20.65 12.05 9.20
C PHE A 165 21.33 13.43 9.02
N LEU A 166 21.37 14.01 7.80
CA LEU A 166 22.09 15.25 7.51
C LEU A 166 21.19 16.44 7.12
N ASN A 167 19.88 16.22 6.88
CA ASN A 167 18.94 17.26 6.41
C ASN A 167 17.66 17.35 7.26
N PHE A 168 17.76 17.04 8.56
CA PHE A 168 16.78 17.31 9.64
C PHE A 168 15.28 17.11 9.34
N GLY A 169 14.91 16.13 8.50
CA GLY A 169 13.52 15.86 8.16
C GLY A 169 13.20 14.38 8.22
N VAL A 170 12.01 14.07 8.74
CA VAL A 170 11.35 12.79 8.48
C VAL A 170 10.93 12.80 7.01
N HIS A 171 11.15 11.69 6.31
CA HIS A 171 10.66 11.49 4.95
C HIS A 171 9.71 10.30 4.95
N TYR A 172 8.57 10.45 4.28
CA TYR A 172 7.55 9.42 4.17
C TYR A 172 7.46 8.90 2.74
N THR A 173 6.90 7.69 2.56
CA THR A 173 6.59 7.12 1.25
C THR A 173 5.44 6.12 1.37
N ALA A 174 4.68 5.94 0.30
CA ALA A 174 3.74 4.84 0.18
C ALA A 174 4.48 3.50 0.01
N VAL A 175 3.81 2.38 0.33
CA VAL A 175 4.44 1.05 0.30
C VAL A 175 3.54 0.03 -0.39
N ILE A 176 4.14 -0.72 -1.31
CA ILE A 176 3.54 -1.92 -1.90
C ILE A 176 4.31 -3.17 -1.46
N LEU A 177 3.60 -4.29 -1.35
CA LEU A 177 4.14 -5.59 -0.95
C LEU A 177 4.02 -6.57 -2.11
N GLU A 178 5.13 -6.96 -2.71
CA GLU A 178 5.16 -8.02 -3.71
C GLU A 178 4.76 -9.33 -3.03
N GLN A 179 3.64 -9.91 -3.48
CA GLN A 179 3.07 -11.13 -2.94
C GLN A 179 3.77 -12.32 -3.60
N VAL A 180 4.60 -13.03 -2.84
CA VAL A 180 5.30 -14.22 -3.34
C VAL A 180 4.64 -15.47 -2.77
N SER A 181 4.36 -16.47 -3.60
CA SER A 181 3.74 -17.74 -3.18
C SER A 181 4.61 -18.58 -2.24
N ILE A 182 5.86 -18.17 -1.98
CA ILE A 182 6.83 -18.87 -1.13
C ILE A 182 7.50 -17.84 -0.18
N ALA A 183 6.82 -17.58 0.94
CA ALA A 183 7.33 -17.22 2.27
C ALA A 183 8.05 -15.89 2.59
N THR A 184 8.29 -14.95 1.67
CA THR A 184 8.63 -13.55 2.08
C THR A 184 8.13 -12.51 1.09
N ASP A 185 7.17 -11.69 1.52
CA ASP A 185 6.76 -10.52 0.74
C ASP A 185 7.92 -9.51 0.66
N THR A 186 8.23 -9.05 -0.55
CA THR A 186 9.22 -7.98 -0.74
C THR A 186 8.52 -6.63 -0.72
N ALA A 187 8.91 -5.75 0.19
CA ALA A 187 8.34 -4.41 0.28
C ALA A 187 9.07 -3.41 -0.62
N TYR A 188 8.33 -2.57 -1.33
CA TYR A 188 8.85 -1.49 -2.15
C TYR A 188 8.27 -0.15 -1.70
N ALA A 189 9.12 0.86 -1.60
CA ALA A 189 8.70 2.26 -1.49
C ALA A 189 8.16 2.73 -2.84
N VAL A 190 7.08 3.51 -2.85
CA VAL A 190 6.55 4.22 -4.01
C VAL A 190 6.59 5.71 -3.67
N ASP A 191 7.62 6.40 -4.14
CA ASP A 191 8.00 7.73 -3.68
C ASP A 191 7.84 8.77 -4.81
N ALA A 192 6.70 9.45 -4.81
CA ALA A 192 6.34 10.50 -5.78
C ALA A 192 7.06 11.84 -5.55
N TRP A 193 7.53 12.08 -4.32
CA TRP A 193 8.08 13.38 -3.90
C TRP A 193 9.37 13.81 -4.63
N PHE A 194 10.10 12.86 -5.22
CA PHE A 194 11.42 13.15 -5.80
C PHE A 194 11.39 14.00 -7.07
N HIS A 195 10.27 14.03 -7.77
CA HIS A 195 10.11 14.63 -9.10
C HIS A 195 8.91 15.59 -9.13
N PRO A 196 8.77 16.46 -10.14
CA PRO A 196 7.63 17.37 -10.24
C PRO A 196 6.33 16.61 -10.52
N ASN A 197 5.19 17.27 -10.26
CA ASN A 197 3.85 16.72 -10.47
C ASN A 197 3.71 15.92 -11.77
N GLY A 198 3.20 14.69 -11.64
CA GLY A 198 2.88 13.86 -12.79
C GLY A 198 4.09 13.22 -13.48
N ALA A 199 5.27 13.31 -12.88
CA ALA A 199 6.38 12.42 -13.19
C ALA A 199 6.15 11.05 -12.55
N ALA A 200 6.78 10.00 -13.09
CA ALA A 200 6.70 8.67 -12.49
C ALA A 200 7.40 8.67 -11.11
N PRO A 201 6.77 8.11 -10.06
CA PRO A 201 7.40 7.97 -8.76
C PRO A 201 8.56 6.96 -8.85
N GLU A 202 9.48 7.08 -7.90
CA GLU A 202 10.52 6.09 -7.73
C GLU A 202 9.97 4.86 -7.01
N ILE A 203 10.17 3.68 -7.59
CA ILE A 203 9.79 2.42 -6.97
C ILE A 203 11.03 1.58 -6.71
N VAL A 204 11.41 1.48 -5.43
CA VAL A 204 12.65 0.83 -5.00
C VAL A 204 12.41 -0.04 -3.79
N GLU A 205 13.23 -1.07 -3.59
CA GLU A 205 13.13 -1.91 -2.39
C GLU A 205 13.15 -1.06 -1.11
N LEU A 206 12.19 -1.30 -0.22
CA LEU A 206 12.00 -0.49 0.98
C LEU A 206 13.23 -0.48 1.87
N GLY A 207 13.97 -1.59 1.93
CA GLY A 207 15.24 -1.67 2.65
C GLY A 207 16.32 -0.74 2.07
N ARG A 208 16.42 -0.65 0.73
CA ARG A 208 17.34 0.27 0.04
C ARG A 208 16.92 1.72 0.28
N TRP A 209 15.63 2.02 0.17
CA TRP A 209 15.08 3.34 0.48
C TRP A 209 15.36 3.77 1.92
N ARG A 210 15.12 2.90 2.91
CA ARG A 210 15.40 3.21 4.34
C ARG A 210 16.87 3.52 4.62
N ARG A 211 17.80 2.97 3.83
CA ARG A 211 19.25 3.25 3.93
C ARG A 211 19.70 4.56 3.27
N GLY A 212 18.77 5.37 2.76
CA GLY A 212 19.06 6.71 2.25
C GLY A 212 19.18 6.82 0.74
N TRP A 213 18.70 5.83 -0.01
CA TRP A 213 18.67 5.87 -1.47
C TRP A 213 18.04 7.17 -2.03
N MET A 214 18.61 7.66 -3.12
CA MET A 214 18.15 8.80 -3.91
C MET A 214 18.18 8.47 -5.42
N PRO A 215 17.35 9.15 -6.24
CA PRO A 215 17.45 9.06 -7.69
C PRO A 215 18.87 9.36 -8.19
N GLY A 216 19.43 8.46 -8.99
CA GLY A 216 20.79 8.54 -9.54
C GLY A 216 21.83 7.65 -8.85
N ASP A 217 21.48 6.97 -7.75
CA ASP A 217 22.31 5.97 -7.06
C ASP A 217 22.40 4.60 -7.76
#